data_AF-D3BHH7-F1
#
_entry.id   AF-D3BHH7-F1
#
_cell.length_a   1.000
_cell.length_b   1.000
_cell.length_c   1.000
_cell.angle_alpha   90.00
_cell.angle_beta   90.00
_cell.angle_gamma   90.00
#
_symmetry.space_group_name_H-M   'P 1'
#
loop_
_entity.id
_entity.type
_entity.pdbx_description
1 polymer ?
#
loop_
_entity_poly.entity_id
_entity_poly.type
_entity_poly.pdbx_seq_one_letter_code
_entity_poly.pdbx_strand_id
1 'polypeptide(L)'
;MNIYQNLTIFLLFLTLVKSNNIVILYNNQYGSGVRSDSTAPVTVVTNCANDTNVSCLMANIVNENDYMGFRYDGNGYDSESLYFLEFVINVNNYSISNPPVVKVFVDTVPTPKAIYLNSTVYLSNLNIFGNYVQGRIKLSELNVSPDNGASFNGVKFGCNLRGSTFLLSSVQLVRDATGTDPRGWIPPKKKSNNAGKIAAGILVPLFVIAICVIAFIIYKKNKANK
;
A
#
# COMPACT_ATOMS: atom_id res chain seq x y z
N MET A 1 -8.80 -40.28 -25.87
CA MET A 1 -8.14 -39.16 -25.15
C MET A 1 -8.69 -39.17 -23.73
N ASN A 2 -7.83 -39.37 -22.73
CA ASN A 2 -8.25 -39.65 -21.35
C ASN A 2 -8.78 -38.39 -20.66
N ILE A 3 -9.90 -38.49 -19.94
CA ILE A 3 -10.50 -37.39 -19.14
C ILE A 3 -9.47 -36.75 -18.20
N TYR A 4 -8.53 -37.55 -17.70
CA TYR A 4 -7.42 -37.10 -16.87
C TYR A 4 -6.47 -36.13 -17.60
N GLN A 5 -6.21 -36.30 -18.91
CA GLN A 5 -5.33 -35.41 -19.68
C GLN A 5 -5.94 -34.01 -19.87
N ASN A 6 -7.25 -33.93 -20.06
CA ASN A 6 -7.96 -32.64 -20.18
C ASN A 6 -8.04 -31.92 -18.82
N LEU A 7 -8.16 -32.66 -17.72
CA LEU A 7 -8.19 -32.10 -16.37
C LEU A 7 -6.82 -31.52 -15.97
N THR A 8 -5.72 -32.18 -16.33
CA THR A 8 -4.36 -31.66 -16.05
C THR A 8 -4.05 -30.40 -16.85
N ILE A 9 -4.47 -30.33 -18.12
CA ILE A 9 -4.30 -29.12 -18.94
C ILE A 9 -5.16 -27.98 -18.39
N PHE A 10 -6.39 -28.25 -17.94
CA PHE A 10 -7.26 -27.25 -17.32
C PHE A 10 -6.70 -26.76 -15.96
N LEU A 11 -6.13 -27.65 -15.13
CA LEU A 11 -5.42 -27.25 -13.91
C LEU A 11 -4.14 -26.45 -14.20
N LEU A 12 -3.40 -26.77 -15.27
CA LEU A 12 -2.23 -26.00 -15.70
C LEU A 12 -2.61 -24.61 -16.23
N PHE A 13 -3.80 -24.48 -16.83
CA PHE A 13 -4.36 -23.19 -17.25
C PHE A 13 -4.89 -22.37 -16.07
N LEU A 14 -5.40 -23.02 -15.02
CA LEU A 14 -5.84 -22.35 -13.78
C LEU A 14 -4.69 -21.85 -12.91
N THR A 15 -3.48 -22.39 -13.05
CA THR A 15 -2.28 -21.88 -12.34
C THR A 15 -1.56 -20.77 -13.09
N LEU A 16 -1.97 -20.47 -14.33
CA LEU A 16 -1.62 -19.24 -15.05
C LEU A 16 -2.50 -18.07 -14.60
N VAL A 17 -2.69 -17.91 -13.29
CA VAL A 17 -3.00 -16.60 -12.73
C VAL A 17 -1.74 -15.78 -12.91
N LYS A 18 -1.67 -15.09 -14.05
CA LYS A 18 -0.66 -14.09 -14.38
C LYS A 18 -0.51 -13.20 -13.13
N SER A 19 0.59 -13.34 -12.40
CA SER A 19 0.90 -12.37 -11.35
C SER A 19 1.09 -11.05 -12.07
N ASN A 20 0.11 -10.14 -11.98
CA ASN A 20 0.13 -8.83 -12.65
C ASN A 20 1.09 -7.88 -11.93
N ASN A 21 2.29 -8.36 -11.57
CA ASN A 21 3.33 -7.52 -11.03
C ASN A 21 3.93 -6.72 -12.19
N ILE A 22 3.89 -5.40 -12.08
CA ILE A 22 4.49 -4.51 -13.04
C ILE A 22 5.78 -3.97 -12.43
N VAL A 23 6.90 -4.40 -12.98
CA VAL A 23 8.21 -3.84 -12.65
C VAL A 23 8.27 -2.43 -13.23
N ILE A 24 8.44 -1.42 -12.37
CA ILE A 24 8.65 -0.03 -12.78
C ILE A 24 10.14 0.25 -12.94
N LEU A 25 10.96 -0.26 -12.03
CA LEU A 25 12.41 -0.10 -12.02
C LEU A 25 13.07 -1.36 -11.45
N TYR A 26 13.97 -1.96 -12.21
CA TYR A 26 14.82 -3.06 -11.76
C TYR A 26 16.22 -2.91 -12.33
N ASN A 27 17.25 -2.92 -11.48
CA ASN A 27 18.66 -2.77 -11.88
C ASN A 27 18.89 -1.65 -12.90
N ASN A 28 18.39 -0.44 -12.63
CA ASN A 28 18.50 0.75 -13.51
C ASN A 28 17.80 0.65 -14.86
N GLN A 29 17.06 -0.42 -15.11
CA GLN A 29 16.21 -0.54 -16.27
C GLN A 29 14.81 -0.12 -15.86
N TYR A 30 14.32 0.94 -16.50
CA TYR A 30 12.90 1.22 -16.49
C TYR A 30 12.16 -0.02 -17.03
N GLY A 31 11.04 -0.35 -16.41
CA GLY A 31 10.17 -1.41 -16.89
C GLY A 31 9.71 -1.18 -18.33
N SER A 32 9.25 -2.24 -18.99
CA SER A 32 8.72 -2.13 -20.35
C SER A 32 7.59 -1.09 -20.40
N GLY A 33 7.70 -0.11 -21.29
CA GLY A 33 6.74 0.99 -21.43
C GLY A 33 6.79 2.03 -20.32
N VAL A 34 7.82 2.01 -19.45
CA VAL A 34 8.05 3.03 -18.43
C VAL A 34 9.15 3.97 -18.88
N ARG A 35 8.92 5.28 -18.72
CA ARG A 35 9.94 6.31 -18.94
C ARG A 35 10.09 7.20 -17.70
N SER A 36 11.18 7.97 -17.70
CA SER A 36 11.38 9.01 -16.70
C SER A 36 10.40 10.17 -16.92
N ASP A 37 9.85 10.68 -15.82
CA ASP A 37 9.11 11.95 -15.73
C ASP A 37 9.74 12.89 -14.70
N SER A 38 10.98 12.59 -14.28
CA SER A 38 11.70 13.28 -13.21
C SER A 38 12.00 14.74 -13.55
N THR A 39 11.89 15.63 -12.55
CA THR A 39 12.45 16.98 -12.62
C THR A 39 13.83 17.07 -11.97
N ALA A 40 14.11 16.20 -11.00
CA ALA A 40 15.44 16.06 -10.44
C ALA A 40 16.41 15.50 -11.50
N PRO A 41 17.67 15.98 -11.56
CA PRO A 41 18.74 15.28 -12.27
C PRO A 41 18.90 13.85 -11.73
N VAL A 42 18.70 12.85 -12.61
CA VAL A 42 18.82 11.44 -12.26
C VAL A 42 20.06 10.82 -12.90
N THR A 43 20.83 10.12 -12.10
CA THR A 43 21.98 9.33 -12.56
C THR A 43 21.84 7.88 -12.11
N VAL A 44 22.40 6.97 -12.92
CA VAL A 44 22.52 5.56 -12.59
C VAL A 44 23.73 5.35 -11.68
N VAL A 45 23.54 4.63 -10.58
CA VAL A 45 24.63 4.22 -9.67
C VAL A 45 24.57 2.72 -9.39
N THR A 46 25.72 2.14 -9.08
CA THR A 46 25.91 0.73 -8.69
C THR A 46 26.14 0.61 -7.17
N ASN A 47 26.18 -0.62 -6.65
CA ASN A 47 26.39 -0.94 -5.22
C ASN A 47 25.26 -0.45 -4.30
N CYS A 48 24.03 -0.62 -4.76
CA CYS A 48 22.85 -0.28 -3.99
C CYS A 48 22.41 -1.37 -3.03
N ALA A 49 21.69 -1.00 -1.96
CA ALA A 49 21.19 -1.94 -0.96
C ALA A 49 22.28 -2.84 -0.34
N ASN A 50 23.52 -2.36 -0.28
CA ASN A 50 24.72 -3.11 0.12
C ASN A 50 24.99 -4.37 -0.74
N ASP A 51 24.40 -4.45 -1.93
CA ASP A 51 24.63 -5.50 -2.92
C ASP A 51 25.35 -4.89 -4.13
N THR A 52 26.53 -5.41 -4.43
CA THR A 52 27.39 -4.89 -5.51
C THR A 52 26.77 -5.06 -6.90
N ASN A 53 25.80 -5.96 -7.04
CA ASN A 53 25.11 -6.22 -8.30
C ASN A 53 23.80 -5.45 -8.45
N VAL A 54 23.35 -4.78 -7.37
CA VAL A 54 22.12 -3.99 -7.40
C VAL A 54 22.44 -2.55 -7.79
N SER A 55 21.59 -2.06 -8.67
CA SER A 55 21.73 -0.83 -9.41
C SER A 55 20.56 0.08 -9.03
N CYS A 56 20.81 1.35 -8.65
CA CYS A 56 19.76 2.34 -8.36
C CYS A 56 19.78 3.55 -9.28
N LEU A 57 18.62 4.19 -9.36
CA LEU A 57 18.55 5.59 -9.75
C LEU A 57 18.84 6.47 -8.54
N MET A 58 19.70 7.46 -8.74
CA MET A 58 20.05 8.49 -7.78
C MET A 58 19.50 9.83 -8.28
N ALA A 59 18.62 10.46 -7.51
CA ALA A 59 18.13 11.82 -7.80
C ALA A 59 18.85 12.84 -6.91
N ASN A 60 19.39 13.89 -7.54
CA ASN A 60 19.98 15.03 -6.84
C ASN A 60 18.95 16.15 -6.74
N ILE A 61 18.65 16.61 -5.54
CA ILE A 61 17.59 17.58 -5.29
C ILE A 61 18.16 18.99 -5.35
N VAL A 62 17.77 19.73 -6.38
CA VAL A 62 18.23 21.11 -6.63
C VAL A 62 17.18 22.10 -6.14
N ASN A 63 15.90 21.77 -6.33
CA ASN A 63 14.75 22.55 -5.90
C ASN A 63 13.86 21.75 -4.93
N GLU A 64 13.12 22.43 -4.07
CA GLU A 64 12.30 21.83 -3.01
C GLU A 64 11.06 21.09 -3.51
N ASN A 65 10.75 21.26 -4.80
CA ASN A 65 9.69 20.56 -5.52
C ASN A 65 10.23 19.52 -6.51
N ASP A 66 11.54 19.26 -6.51
CA ASP A 66 12.11 18.24 -7.38
C ASP A 66 11.61 16.85 -7.01
N TYR A 67 11.42 16.02 -8.04
CA TYR A 67 11.01 14.64 -7.86
C TYR A 67 11.68 13.72 -8.87
N MET A 68 11.83 12.46 -8.46
CA MET A 68 12.08 11.32 -9.35
C MET A 68 10.73 10.72 -9.75
N GLY A 69 10.43 10.69 -11.04
CA GLY A 69 9.14 10.29 -11.57
C GLY A 69 9.24 9.13 -12.55
N PHE A 70 8.28 8.22 -12.46
CA PHE A 70 8.11 7.10 -13.38
C PHE A 70 6.75 7.21 -14.05
N ARG A 71 6.73 7.24 -15.38
CA ARG A 71 5.50 7.35 -16.17
C ARG A 71 5.36 6.18 -17.11
N TYR A 72 4.16 5.60 -17.16
CA TYR A 72 3.80 4.59 -18.15
C TYR A 72 3.34 5.25 -19.43
N ASP A 73 3.85 4.79 -20.57
CA ASP A 73 3.52 5.30 -21.90
C ASP A 73 2.32 4.59 -22.54
N GLY A 74 1.80 3.53 -21.91
CA GLY A 74 0.57 2.86 -22.33
C GLY A 74 -0.70 3.54 -21.82
N ASN A 75 -1.82 2.80 -21.79
CA ASN A 75 -3.13 3.27 -21.30
C ASN A 75 -3.23 3.43 -19.76
N GLY A 76 -2.08 3.53 -19.10
CA GLY A 76 -1.94 3.54 -17.65
C GLY A 76 -1.82 2.19 -16.99
N TYR A 77 -1.45 2.25 -15.72
CA TYR A 77 -1.49 1.13 -14.79
C TYR A 77 -2.92 0.91 -14.34
N ASP A 78 -3.39 -0.33 -14.41
CA ASP A 78 -4.73 -0.72 -13.99
C ASP A 78 -4.85 -0.71 -12.46
N SER A 79 -5.75 0.13 -11.95
CA SER A 79 -6.01 0.27 -10.51
C SER A 79 -6.85 -0.87 -9.92
N GLU A 80 -7.51 -1.68 -10.75
CA GLU A 80 -8.32 -2.82 -10.30
C GLU A 80 -7.46 -4.06 -10.00
N SER A 81 -6.30 -4.17 -10.65
CA SER A 81 -5.40 -5.32 -10.53
C SER A 81 -4.13 -5.06 -9.71
N LEU A 82 -3.83 -3.80 -9.37
CA LEU A 82 -2.65 -3.41 -8.62
C LEU A 82 -3.05 -2.77 -7.30
N TYR A 83 -2.52 -3.26 -6.17
CA TYR A 83 -2.91 -2.77 -4.84
C TYR A 83 -1.77 -2.15 -4.06
N PHE A 84 -0.53 -2.50 -4.37
CA PHE A 84 0.64 -2.01 -3.64
C PHE A 84 1.69 -1.45 -4.59
N LEU A 85 2.30 -0.36 -4.15
CA LEU A 85 3.60 0.12 -4.62
C LEU A 85 4.66 -0.36 -3.64
N GLU A 86 5.66 -1.08 -4.13
CA GLU A 86 6.83 -1.50 -3.36
C GLU A 86 8.11 -0.90 -3.94
N PHE A 87 9.07 -0.60 -3.08
CA PHE A 87 10.32 0.06 -3.45
C PHE A 87 11.39 -0.13 -2.37
N VAL A 88 12.64 0.16 -2.71
CA VAL A 88 13.74 0.33 -1.76
C VAL A 88 14.26 1.75 -1.88
N ILE A 89 14.41 2.44 -0.75
CA ILE A 89 14.83 3.85 -0.69
C ILE A 89 15.99 4.06 0.29
N ASN A 90 16.87 4.99 -0.04
CA ASN A 90 17.89 5.57 0.85
C ASN A 90 17.98 7.07 0.60
N VAL A 91 18.13 7.87 1.65
CA VAL A 91 18.39 9.32 1.55
C VAL A 91 19.78 9.63 2.10
N ASN A 92 20.62 10.19 1.24
CA ASN A 92 21.98 10.64 1.51
C ASN A 92 22.10 12.17 1.43
N ASN A 93 23.26 12.70 1.81
CA ASN A 93 23.58 14.13 1.78
C ASN A 93 22.52 15.00 2.47
N TYR A 94 22.13 14.59 3.68
CA TYR A 94 21.07 15.23 4.44
C TYR A 94 21.60 15.98 5.65
N SER A 95 20.85 16.96 6.13
CA SER A 95 21.12 17.62 7.41
C SER A 95 20.39 16.89 8.53
N ILE A 96 21.09 16.54 9.61
CA ILE A 96 20.46 15.96 10.81
C ILE A 96 19.57 17.00 11.52
N SER A 97 19.98 18.28 11.52
CA SER A 97 19.22 19.36 12.15
C SER A 97 18.00 19.80 11.32
N ASN A 98 17.99 19.48 10.03
CA ASN A 98 16.87 19.73 9.12
C ASN A 98 16.68 18.52 8.19
N PRO A 99 16.09 17.42 8.69
CA PRO A 99 15.98 16.19 7.93
C PRO A 99 15.06 16.36 6.71
N PRO A 100 15.45 15.84 5.54
CA PRO A 100 14.62 15.89 4.34
C PRO A 100 13.28 15.21 4.55
N VAL A 101 12.21 15.84 4.07
CA VAL A 101 10.87 15.24 4.01
C VAL A 101 10.70 14.60 2.64
N VAL A 102 10.63 13.27 2.64
CA VAL A 102 10.39 12.48 1.43
C VAL A 102 8.92 12.12 1.34
N LYS A 103 8.34 12.32 0.15
CA LYS A 103 6.94 11.99 -0.13
C LYS A 103 6.78 11.18 -1.40
N VAL A 104 5.79 10.31 -1.41
CA VAL A 104 5.35 9.54 -2.58
C VAL A 104 3.96 10.02 -2.96
N PHE A 105 3.72 10.24 -4.25
CA PHE A 105 2.43 10.67 -4.75
C PHE A 105 2.19 10.18 -6.17
N VAL A 106 0.90 10.12 -6.54
CA VAL A 106 0.41 9.87 -7.89
C VAL A 106 -0.34 11.14 -8.29
N ASP A 107 0.15 11.86 -9.29
CA ASP A 107 -0.43 13.14 -9.75
C ASP A 107 -1.50 12.96 -10.82
N THR A 108 -1.61 11.74 -11.36
CA THR A 108 -2.54 11.40 -12.43
C THR A 108 -3.95 11.01 -11.93
N VAL A 109 -4.16 10.97 -10.61
CA VAL A 109 -5.48 10.78 -10.02
C VAL A 109 -6.21 12.11 -9.80
N PRO A 110 -7.56 12.15 -9.80
CA PRO A 110 -8.32 13.40 -9.68
C PRO A 110 -8.01 14.22 -8.43
N THR A 111 -7.69 13.56 -7.31
CA THR A 111 -7.33 14.22 -6.05
C THR A 111 -6.02 13.63 -5.53
N PRO A 112 -4.85 14.13 -5.97
CA PRO A 112 -3.56 13.60 -5.55
C PRO A 112 -3.39 13.66 -4.04
N LYS A 113 -2.97 12.54 -3.44
CA LYS A 113 -2.59 12.48 -2.03
C LYS A 113 -1.13 12.08 -1.92
N ALA A 114 -0.36 12.86 -1.16
CA ALA A 114 1.02 12.55 -0.85
C ALA A 114 1.11 11.74 0.45
N ILE A 115 1.89 10.68 0.41
CA ILE A 115 2.31 9.92 1.59
C ILE A 115 3.72 10.32 1.95
N TYR A 116 3.91 10.83 3.17
CA TYR A 116 5.22 11.16 3.71
C TYR A 116 5.86 9.90 4.29
N LEU A 117 7.13 9.65 3.94
CA LEU A 117 7.81 8.41 4.32
C LEU A 117 8.50 8.50 5.69
N ASN A 118 8.89 9.70 6.11
CA ASN A 118 9.65 9.94 7.34
C ASN A 118 9.00 9.30 8.57
N SER A 119 9.66 8.29 9.14
CA SER A 119 9.24 7.60 10.38
C SER A 119 7.79 7.09 10.35
N THR A 120 7.44 6.38 9.28
CA THR A 120 6.06 5.91 9.05
C THR A 120 5.95 4.38 8.97
N VAL A 121 4.70 3.89 9.07
CA VAL A 121 4.33 2.47 8.90
C VAL A 121 4.50 1.94 7.48
N TYR A 122 4.84 2.82 6.53
CA TYR A 122 5.07 2.48 5.13
C TYR A 122 6.48 1.93 4.90
N LEU A 123 7.35 1.94 5.91
CA LEU A 123 8.75 1.53 5.82
C LEU A 123 9.05 0.37 6.78
N SER A 124 9.95 -0.54 6.38
CA SER A 124 10.39 -1.65 7.25
C SER A 124 11.27 -1.19 8.40
N ASN A 125 11.88 0.00 8.28
CA ASN A 125 12.63 0.68 9.31
C ASN A 125 12.29 2.19 9.26
N LEU A 126 12.24 2.86 10.41
CA LEU A 126 11.87 4.27 10.51
C LEU A 126 12.95 5.24 9.98
N ASN A 127 14.17 4.74 9.74
CA ASN A 127 15.30 5.57 9.32
C ASN A 127 15.74 5.27 7.89
N ILE A 128 15.31 6.11 6.94
CA ILE A 128 15.75 6.08 5.54
C ILE A 128 17.07 6.83 5.30
N PHE A 129 17.59 7.51 6.31
CA PHE A 129 18.74 8.40 6.16
C PHE A 129 20.04 7.62 6.31
N GLY A 130 20.80 7.52 5.22
CA GLY A 130 22.02 6.72 5.11
C GLY A 130 21.79 5.20 5.10
N ASN A 131 20.53 4.74 5.12
CA ASN A 131 20.18 3.33 5.19
C ASN A 131 19.21 2.97 4.06
N TYR A 132 19.43 1.82 3.43
CA TYR A 132 18.47 1.26 2.48
C TYR A 132 17.32 0.62 3.24
N VAL A 133 16.11 1.08 2.96
CA VAL A 133 14.89 0.65 3.64
C VAL A 133 13.86 0.25 2.60
N GLN A 134 13.20 -0.89 2.85
CA GLN A 134 12.08 -1.33 2.04
C GLN A 134 10.84 -0.51 2.39
N GLY A 135 10.15 -0.05 1.36
CA GLY A 135 8.89 0.67 1.46
C GLY A 135 7.76 -0.09 0.77
N ARG A 136 6.57 0.02 1.34
CA ARG A 136 5.32 -0.42 0.73
C ARG A 136 4.26 0.64 0.97
N ILE A 137 3.46 0.94 -0.04
CA ILE A 137 2.28 1.80 0.09
C ILE A 137 1.12 1.11 -0.61
N LYS A 138 0.01 0.91 0.11
CA LYS A 138 -1.24 0.51 -0.51
C LYS A 138 -1.73 1.66 -1.38
N LEU A 139 -1.99 1.41 -2.65
CA LEU A 139 -2.32 2.42 -3.66
C LEU A 139 -3.55 3.27 -3.27
N SER A 140 -4.52 2.70 -2.56
CA SER A 140 -5.66 3.45 -2.02
C SER A 140 -5.26 4.57 -1.06
N GLU A 141 -4.10 4.46 -0.38
CA GLU A 141 -3.58 5.50 0.50
C GLU A 141 -3.08 6.72 -0.28
N LEU A 142 -2.76 6.54 -1.56
CA LEU A 142 -2.39 7.57 -2.54
C LEU A 142 -3.60 8.04 -3.37
N ASN A 143 -4.82 7.67 -2.97
CA ASN A 143 -6.07 7.89 -3.71
C ASN A 143 -6.15 7.18 -5.08
N VAL A 144 -5.37 6.13 -5.28
CA VAL A 144 -5.52 5.24 -6.43
C VAL A 144 -6.47 4.11 -6.05
N SER A 145 -7.68 4.15 -6.61
CA SER A 145 -8.71 3.13 -6.44
C SER A 145 -9.60 3.09 -7.68
N PRO A 146 -10.30 1.97 -7.93
CA PRO A 146 -11.25 1.87 -9.04
C PRO A 146 -12.29 3.00 -9.03
N ASP A 147 -12.73 3.41 -7.84
CA ASP A 147 -13.70 4.52 -7.65
C ASP A 147 -13.16 5.90 -8.08
N ASN A 148 -11.84 6.07 -8.13
CA ASN A 148 -11.18 7.33 -8.50
C ASN A 148 -10.64 7.31 -9.95
N GLY A 149 -10.98 6.27 -10.72
CA GLY A 149 -10.55 6.07 -12.10
C GLY A 149 -9.91 4.70 -12.30
N ALA A 150 -10.19 4.08 -13.45
CA ALA A 150 -9.72 2.73 -13.75
C ALA A 150 -8.20 2.64 -13.89
N SER A 151 -7.51 3.72 -14.26
CA SER A 151 -6.05 3.73 -14.43
C SER A 151 -5.36 4.99 -13.90
N PHE A 152 -4.06 4.84 -13.63
CA PHE A 152 -3.14 5.93 -13.27
C PHE A 152 -1.84 5.78 -14.06
N ASN A 153 -1.14 6.88 -14.36
CA ASN A 153 -0.03 6.84 -15.34
C ASN A 153 1.35 7.08 -14.73
N GLY A 154 1.45 7.44 -13.44
CA GLY A 154 2.76 7.72 -12.89
C GLY A 154 2.86 7.72 -11.38
N VAL A 155 4.07 7.41 -10.91
CA VAL A 155 4.45 7.41 -9.50
C VAL A 155 5.63 8.36 -9.34
N LYS A 156 5.57 9.23 -8.33
CA LYS A 156 6.57 10.26 -8.08
C LYS A 156 7.07 10.18 -6.64
N PHE A 157 8.39 10.33 -6.49
CA PHE A 157 9.08 10.44 -5.21
C PHE A 157 9.68 11.84 -5.14
N GLY A 158 9.17 12.68 -4.23
CA GLY A 158 9.64 14.05 -4.04
C GLY A 158 10.41 14.21 -2.74
N CYS A 159 11.31 15.18 -2.70
CA CYS A 159 12.07 15.54 -1.51
C CYS A 159 12.16 17.07 -1.40
N ASN A 160 11.95 17.62 -0.20
CA ASN A 160 11.90 19.06 0.00
C ASN A 160 13.23 19.72 0.42
N LEU A 161 14.32 18.94 0.57
CA LEU A 161 15.60 19.50 1.02
C LEU A 161 16.59 19.59 -0.13
N ARG A 162 16.99 20.81 -0.49
CA ARG A 162 18.04 21.06 -1.49
C ARG A 162 19.38 20.47 -1.05
N GLY A 163 20.15 19.96 -2.01
CA GLY A 163 21.42 19.31 -1.77
C GLY A 163 21.30 17.88 -1.25
N SER A 164 20.09 17.43 -0.90
CA SER A 164 19.86 16.02 -0.58
C SER A 164 19.88 15.15 -1.84
N THR A 165 20.17 13.88 -1.61
CA THR A 165 20.17 12.87 -2.65
C THR A 165 19.31 11.71 -2.15
N PHE A 166 18.40 11.19 -2.95
CA PHE A 166 17.77 9.91 -2.63
C PHE A 166 17.98 8.90 -3.75
N LEU A 167 18.16 7.66 -3.32
CA LEU A 167 18.40 6.50 -4.17
C LEU A 167 17.17 5.61 -4.12
N LEU A 168 16.74 5.16 -5.30
CA LEU A 168 15.61 4.25 -5.46
C LEU A 168 16.02 3.03 -6.28
N SER A 169 15.60 1.86 -5.80
CA SER A 169 15.68 0.60 -6.53
C SER A 169 14.43 -0.24 -6.32
N SER A 170 14.28 -1.27 -7.15
CA SER A 170 13.23 -2.30 -7.06
C SER A 170 11.83 -1.71 -6.94
N VAL A 171 11.52 -0.68 -7.74
CA VAL A 171 10.20 -0.05 -7.74
C VAL A 171 9.26 -0.93 -8.56
N GLN A 172 8.16 -1.34 -7.95
CA GLN A 172 7.20 -2.23 -8.60
C GLN A 172 5.77 -1.99 -8.09
N LEU A 173 4.81 -2.26 -8.97
CA LEU A 173 3.40 -2.34 -8.61
C LEU A 173 3.02 -3.82 -8.53
N VAL A 174 2.38 -4.21 -7.44
CA VAL A 174 2.00 -5.60 -7.19
C VAL A 174 0.55 -5.69 -6.75
N ARG A 175 -0.09 -6.79 -7.12
CA ARG A 175 -1.44 -7.11 -6.64
C ARG A 175 -1.41 -7.50 -5.18
N ASP A 176 -0.50 -8.42 -4.84
CA ASP A 176 -0.33 -8.98 -3.52
C ASP A 176 1.02 -8.54 -2.97
N ALA A 177 1.04 -8.21 -1.67
CA ALA A 177 2.26 -7.85 -0.95
C ALA A 177 3.30 -8.98 -1.06
N THR A 178 4.54 -8.66 -1.41
CA THR A 178 5.63 -9.65 -1.58
C THR A 178 6.23 -10.16 -0.27
N GLY A 179 5.77 -9.64 0.87
CA GLY A 179 6.25 -9.97 2.21
C GLY A 179 5.34 -9.42 3.30
N THR A 180 5.59 -9.77 4.56
CA THR A 180 4.72 -9.34 5.69
C THR A 180 4.95 -7.89 6.10
N ASP A 181 6.18 -7.40 5.98
CA ASP A 181 6.57 -6.05 6.39
C ASP A 181 7.32 -5.29 5.27
N PRO A 182 7.16 -3.97 5.18
CA PRO A 182 6.19 -3.16 5.94
C PRO A 182 4.76 -3.43 5.47
N ARG A 183 3.77 -3.26 6.36
CA ARG A 183 2.35 -3.42 5.97
C ARG A 183 2.00 -2.50 4.80
N GLY A 184 2.42 -1.25 4.86
CA GLY A 184 2.20 -0.28 3.80
C GLY A 184 0.84 0.41 3.82
N TRP A 185 0.09 0.31 4.92
CA TRP A 185 -1.07 1.16 5.20
C TRP A 185 -1.23 1.32 6.70
N ILE A 186 -1.91 2.39 7.10
CA ILE A 186 -2.29 2.60 8.49
C ILE A 186 -3.48 1.68 8.78
N PRO A 187 -3.38 0.70 9.69
CA PRO A 187 -4.51 -0.16 10.02
C PRO A 187 -5.64 0.70 10.60
N PRO A 188 -6.91 0.45 10.22
CA PRO A 188 -8.03 1.18 10.77
C PRO A 188 -7.98 1.08 12.30
N LYS A 189 -8.04 2.22 12.98
CA LYS A 189 -8.12 2.25 14.45
C LYS A 189 -9.31 1.38 14.82
N LYS A 190 -9.08 0.29 15.58
CA LYS A 190 -10.17 -0.52 16.12
C LYS A 190 -11.07 0.44 16.91
N LYS A 191 -12.27 0.73 16.39
CA LYS A 191 -13.31 1.36 17.21
C LYS A 191 -13.53 0.42 18.39
N SER A 192 -13.25 0.90 19.59
CA SER A 192 -13.53 0.14 20.82
C SER A 192 -15.03 -0.07 20.89
N ASN A 193 -15.50 -1.25 20.46
CA ASN A 193 -16.91 -1.62 20.49
C ASN A 193 -17.38 -2.01 21.90
N ASN A 194 -16.88 -1.33 22.94
CA ASN A 194 -17.35 -1.56 24.31
C ASN A 194 -18.84 -1.18 24.49
N ALA A 195 -19.41 -0.36 23.59
CA ALA A 195 -20.83 -0.05 23.59
C ALA A 195 -21.73 -1.27 23.32
N GLY A 196 -21.31 -2.21 22.45
CA GLY A 196 -22.12 -3.38 22.10
C GLY A 196 -22.16 -4.46 23.18
N LYS A 197 -21.09 -4.61 23.96
CA LYS A 197 -21.04 -5.59 25.06
C LYS A 197 -21.88 -5.15 26.26
N ILE A 198 -21.97 -3.85 26.54
CA ILE A 198 -22.81 -3.31 27.61
C ILE A 198 -24.30 -3.47 27.26
N ALA A 199 -24.68 -3.22 26.00
CA ALA A 199 -26.06 -3.41 25.55
C ALA A 199 -26.51 -4.87 25.68
N ALA A 200 -25.70 -5.84 25.24
CA ALA A 200 -26.01 -7.26 25.37
C ALA A 200 -26.05 -7.73 26.85
N GLY A 201 -25.18 -7.21 27.70
CA GLY A 201 -25.12 -7.56 29.12
C GLY A 201 -26.32 -7.10 29.95
N ILE A 202 -27.03 -6.03 29.52
CA ILE A 202 -28.18 -5.47 30.24
C ILE A 202 -29.52 -5.85 29.61
N LEU A 203 -29.62 -5.87 28.27
CA LEU A 203 -30.89 -6.16 27.59
C LEU A 203 -31.33 -7.62 27.71
N VAL A 204 -30.39 -8.57 27.64
CA VAL A 204 -30.74 -10.01 27.66
C VAL A 204 -31.38 -10.43 28.99
N PRO A 205 -30.84 -10.05 30.17
CA PRO A 205 -31.50 -10.34 31.45
C PRO A 205 -32.88 -9.70 31.59
N LEU A 206 -33.04 -8.45 31.13
CA LEU A 206 -34.30 -7.72 31.18
C LEU A 206 -35.40 -8.37 30.33
N PHE A 207 -35.05 -8.84 29.13
CA PHE A 207 -35.99 -9.58 28.26
C PHE A 207 -36.42 -10.91 28.88
N VAL A 208 -35.49 -11.65 29.51
CA VAL A 208 -35.81 -12.92 30.18
C VAL A 208 -36.77 -12.69 31.35
N ILE A 209 -36.52 -11.67 32.19
CA ILE A 209 -37.41 -11.32 33.30
C ILE A 209 -38.81 -10.94 32.79
N ALA A 210 -38.90 -10.13 31.73
CA ALA A 210 -40.19 -9.74 31.16
C ALA A 210 -41.00 -10.95 30.66
N ILE A 211 -40.35 -11.90 29.98
CA ILE A 211 -41.00 -13.13 29.51
C ILE A 211 -41.49 -13.97 30.70
N CYS A 212 -40.67 -14.12 31.76
CA CYS A 212 -41.06 -14.85 32.96
C CYS A 212 -42.27 -14.21 33.66
N VAL A 213 -42.32 -12.88 33.76
CA VAL A 213 -43.45 -12.16 34.35
C VAL A 213 -44.72 -12.36 33.53
N ILE A 214 -44.65 -12.26 32.21
CA ILE A 214 -45.80 -12.49 31.32
C ILE A 214 -46.31 -13.93 31.46
N ALA A 215 -45.42 -14.92 31.44
CA ALA A 215 -45.78 -16.32 31.60
C ALA A 215 -46.45 -16.58 32.96
N PHE A 216 -45.95 -15.96 34.03
CA PHE A 216 -46.54 -16.07 35.36
C PHE A 216 -47.94 -15.45 35.44
N ILE A 217 -48.15 -14.29 34.82
CA ILE A 217 -49.48 -13.64 34.74
C ILE A 217 -50.48 -14.54 34.00
N ILE A 218 -50.07 -15.11 32.86
CA ILE A 218 -50.91 -16.03 32.07
C ILE A 218 -51.25 -17.28 32.90
N TYR A 219 -50.26 -17.89 33.57
CA TYR A 219 -50.47 -19.05 34.43
C TYR A 219 -51.47 -18.76 35.56
N LYS A 220 -51.30 -17.64 36.27
CA LYS A 220 -52.21 -17.25 37.37
C LYS A 220 -53.65 -17.05 36.86
N LYS A 221 -53.82 -16.40 35.70
CA LYS A 221 -55.13 -16.19 35.07
C LYS A 221 -55.80 -17.51 34.70
N ASN A 222 -55.05 -18.47 34.17
CA ASN A 222 -55.57 -19.79 33.79
C ASN A 222 -55.93 -20.65 35.01
N LYS A 223 -55.24 -20.48 36.16
CA LYS A 223 -55.57 -21.19 37.40
C LYS A 223 -56.80 -20.62 38.11
N ALA A 224 -57.07 -19.32 38.00
CA ALA A 224 -58.26 -18.69 38.59
C ALA A 224 -59.56 -18.99 37.82
N ASN A 225 -59.45 -19.43 36.57
CA ASN A 225 -60.59 -19.81 35.72
C ASN A 225 -60.91 -21.32 35.76
N LYS A 226 -60.27 -22.07 36.67
CA LYS A 226 -60.57 -23.47 36.99
C LYS A 226 -61.04 -23.56 38.43
#